data_AF-A0A7X7FUU0-F1
#
_entry.id   AF-A0A7X7FUU0-F1
#
_cell.length_a   1.000
_cell.length_b   1.000
_cell.length_c   1.000
_cell.angle_alpha   90.00
_cell.angle_beta   90.00
_cell.angle_gamma   90.00
#
_symmetry.space_group_name_H-M   'P 1'
#
loop_
_entity.id
_entity.type
_entity.pdbx_description
1 polymer ?
#
loop_
_entity_poly.entity_id
_entity_poly.type
_entity_poly.pdbx_seq_one_letter_code
_entity_poly.pdbx_strand_id
1 'polypeptide(L)'
;MSKVKILLTTITFGAIWGIVEATLGTVLHLPFFDKVGMFAASSTIIIPIAYALMALCYKKTGSLFSVPLMGVIASLIKLMVAFFVRFIPSVYNPAIYIIVESLCMFGALAIFKPKDVLSLRTLASIIVANTLYQASFLLIKMSMGGTNIFASQAAWINVGEKYLFKFNCVAILYTFAVGSTIYGILHLLRKLNFKFKFDFNKIINSPITAATLSIVAIAATLTLSLI
;
A
#
# COMPACT_ATOMS: atom_id res chain seq x y z
N MET A 1 0.89 5.96 25.03
CA MET A 1 2.29 5.61 24.69
C MET A 1 3.14 6.89 24.81
N SER A 2 4.42 6.84 25.18
CA SER A 2 5.24 8.07 25.25
C SER A 2 5.52 8.64 23.84
N LYS A 3 5.80 9.94 23.74
CA LYS A 3 6.11 10.61 22.46
C LYS A 3 7.28 9.93 21.73
N VAL A 4 8.33 9.57 22.48
CA VAL A 4 9.50 8.84 21.93
C VAL A 4 9.10 7.49 21.37
N LYS A 5 8.26 6.72 22.08
CA LYS A 5 7.79 5.42 21.58
C LYS A 5 6.94 5.58 20.31
N ILE A 6 6.10 6.63 20.24
CA ILE A 6 5.29 6.93 19.04
C ILE A 6 6.22 7.19 17.85
N LEU A 7 7.22 8.06 18.04
CA LEU A 7 8.19 8.39 17.01
C LEU A 7 8.95 7.15 16.53
N LEU A 8 9.52 6.36 17.43
CA LEU A 8 10.26 5.14 17.08
C LEU A 8 9.39 4.11 16.36
N THR A 9 8.14 3.94 16.80
CA THR A 9 7.17 3.07 16.11
C THR A 9 6.92 3.57 14.69
N THR A 10 6.70 4.88 14.53
CA THR A 10 6.45 5.50 13.23
C THR A 10 7.65 5.36 12.30
N ILE A 11 8.87 5.57 12.80
CA ILE A 11 10.13 5.35 12.08
C ILE A 11 10.26 3.90 11.65
N THR A 12 9.95 2.95 12.53
CA THR A 12 10.05 1.52 12.22
C THR A 12 9.11 1.15 11.08
N PHE A 13 7.83 1.52 11.16
CA PHE A 13 6.86 1.23 10.09
C PHE A 13 7.18 1.97 8.79
N GLY A 14 7.61 3.23 8.88
CA GLY A 14 8.02 4.02 7.71
C GLY A 14 9.24 3.44 7.01
N ALA A 15 10.20 2.94 7.79
CA ALA A 15 11.38 2.26 7.26
C ALA A 15 11.02 0.94 6.56
N ILE A 16 10.15 0.14 7.16
CA ILE A 16 9.67 -1.11 6.54
C ILE A 16 9.00 -0.81 5.20
N TRP A 17 8.07 0.15 5.17
CA TRP A 17 7.39 0.52 3.92
C TRP A 17 8.37 1.08 2.88
N GLY A 18 9.24 2.01 3.27
CA GLY A 18 10.23 2.60 2.37
C GLY A 18 11.17 1.58 1.74
N ILE A 19 11.61 0.57 2.50
CA ILE A 19 12.44 -0.53 1.99
C ILE A 19 11.63 -1.40 1.01
N VAL A 20 10.40 -1.76 1.35
CA VAL A 20 9.51 -2.53 0.45
C VAL A 20 9.30 -1.78 -0.88
N GLU A 21 9.08 -0.47 -0.84
CA GLU A 21 8.93 0.38 -2.03
C GLU A 21 10.21 0.49 -2.86
N ALA A 22 11.35 0.66 -2.20
CA ALA A 22 12.64 0.77 -2.86
C ALA A 22 13.06 -0.56 -3.51
N THR A 23 12.59 -1.69 -2.98
CA THR A 23 12.93 -3.03 -3.46
C THR A 23 11.80 -3.65 -4.29
N LEU A 24 10.83 -4.29 -3.64
CA LEU A 24 9.69 -4.94 -4.26
C LEU A 24 8.92 -3.98 -5.18
N GLY A 25 8.65 -2.74 -4.74
CA GLY A 25 7.96 -1.75 -5.55
C GLY A 25 8.69 -1.49 -6.87
N THR A 26 10.01 -1.31 -6.82
CA THR A 26 10.86 -1.17 -8.02
C THR A 26 10.78 -2.39 -8.94
N VAL A 27 10.80 -3.60 -8.37
CA VAL A 27 10.64 -4.85 -9.13
C VAL A 27 9.27 -4.91 -9.81
N LEU A 28 8.21 -4.58 -9.10
CA LEU A 28 6.83 -4.61 -9.62
C LEU A 28 6.55 -3.55 -10.70
N HIS A 29 7.44 -2.56 -10.86
CA HIS A 29 7.41 -1.61 -11.97
C HIS A 29 8.14 -2.11 -13.22
N LEU A 30 8.77 -3.29 -13.19
CA LEU A 30 9.43 -3.84 -14.37
C LEU A 30 8.39 -4.22 -15.45
N PRO A 31 8.67 -3.92 -16.74
CA PRO A 31 7.75 -4.23 -17.84
C PRO A 31 7.38 -5.71 -17.98
N PHE A 32 8.15 -6.61 -17.36
CA PHE A 32 7.85 -8.04 -17.31
C PHE A 32 6.45 -8.30 -16.75
N PHE A 33 6.06 -7.62 -15.67
CA PHE A 33 4.76 -7.85 -15.02
C PHE A 33 3.60 -7.46 -15.95
N ASP A 34 3.70 -6.34 -16.65
CA ASP A 34 2.70 -5.95 -17.65
C ASP A 34 2.62 -6.97 -18.81
N LYS A 35 3.76 -7.53 -19.24
CA LYS A 35 3.81 -8.52 -20.33
C LYS A 35 3.17 -9.86 -19.97
N VAL A 36 3.25 -10.29 -18.71
CA VAL A 36 2.61 -11.53 -18.23
C VAL A 36 1.16 -11.32 -17.79
N GLY A 37 0.55 -10.19 -18.15
CA GLY A 37 -0.84 -9.88 -17.82
C GLY A 37 -1.06 -9.42 -16.37
N MET A 38 0.00 -9.25 -15.57
CA MET A 38 -0.06 -8.65 -14.23
C MET A 38 -0.14 -7.13 -14.34
N PHE A 39 -1.26 -6.66 -14.88
CA PHE A 39 -1.52 -5.26 -15.14
C PHE A 39 -1.55 -4.46 -13.82
N ALA A 40 -0.75 -3.39 -13.74
CA ALA A 40 -0.63 -2.53 -12.55
C ALA A 40 -0.19 -3.29 -11.27
N ALA A 41 0.68 -4.29 -11.42
CA ALA A 41 1.18 -5.13 -10.32
C ALA A 41 1.67 -4.33 -9.10
N SER A 42 2.39 -3.22 -9.34
CA SER A 42 2.83 -2.32 -8.26
C SER A 42 1.64 -1.81 -7.44
N SER A 43 0.68 -1.11 -8.05
CA SER A 43 -0.49 -0.59 -7.32
C SER A 43 -1.32 -1.69 -6.65
N THR A 44 -1.53 -2.81 -7.33
CA THR A 44 -2.39 -3.90 -6.83
C THR A 44 -1.77 -4.66 -5.65
N ILE A 45 -0.44 -4.70 -5.53
CA ILE A 45 0.26 -5.42 -4.44
C ILE A 45 0.74 -4.45 -3.35
N ILE A 46 1.32 -3.33 -3.74
CA ILE A 46 1.99 -2.39 -2.83
C ILE A 46 0.98 -1.58 -2.01
N ILE A 47 -0.11 -1.09 -2.62
CA ILE A 47 -1.13 -0.31 -1.90
C ILE A 47 -1.74 -1.11 -0.73
N PRO A 48 -2.14 -2.39 -0.89
CA PRO A 48 -2.55 -3.22 0.23
C PRO A 48 -1.53 -3.27 1.37
N ILE A 49 -0.25 -3.45 1.04
CA ILE A 49 0.85 -3.53 2.02
C ILE A 49 0.99 -2.18 2.73
N ALA A 50 1.00 -1.08 1.98
CA ALA A 50 1.10 0.27 2.51
C ALA A 50 -0.05 0.54 3.50
N TYR A 51 -1.30 0.27 3.12
CA TYR A 51 -2.47 0.49 3.96
C TYR A 51 -2.48 -0.41 5.20
N ALA A 52 -2.04 -1.65 5.08
CA ALA A 52 -1.88 -2.54 6.23
C ALA A 52 -0.84 -1.99 7.22
N LEU A 53 0.33 -1.55 6.74
CA LEU A 53 1.37 -0.98 7.59
C LEU A 53 0.93 0.34 8.25
N MET A 54 0.23 1.21 7.52
CA MET A 54 -0.34 2.45 8.06
C MET A 54 -1.40 2.19 9.12
N ALA A 55 -2.30 1.23 8.89
CA ALA A 55 -3.32 0.85 9.87
C ALA A 55 -2.70 0.25 11.14
N LEU A 56 -1.66 -0.57 10.99
CA LEU A 56 -0.91 -1.12 12.13
C LEU A 56 -0.15 -0.03 12.89
N CYS A 57 0.48 0.90 12.19
CA CYS A 57 1.15 2.06 12.78
C CYS A 57 0.15 2.90 13.59
N TYR A 58 -1.00 3.24 13.00
CA TYR A 58 -2.08 3.97 13.67
C TYR A 58 -2.57 3.22 14.92
N LYS A 59 -2.87 1.92 14.80
CA LYS A 59 -3.36 1.11 15.92
C LYS A 59 -2.32 0.99 17.05
N LYS A 60 -1.03 0.87 16.72
CA LYS A 60 0.05 0.72 17.70
C LYS A 60 0.37 2.04 18.40
N THR A 61 0.38 3.14 17.66
CA THR A 61 0.71 4.46 18.20
C THR A 61 -0.46 5.14 18.89
N GLY A 62 -1.69 4.84 18.45
CA GLY A 62 -2.90 5.58 18.80
C GLY A 62 -2.93 7.00 18.24
N SER A 63 -1.98 7.36 17.37
CA SER A 63 -1.81 8.72 16.84
C SER A 63 -2.10 8.75 15.36
N LEU A 64 -3.09 9.55 14.96
CA LEU A 64 -3.44 9.71 13.54
C LEU A 64 -2.28 10.35 12.74
N PHE A 65 -1.55 11.30 13.35
CA PHE A 65 -0.38 11.96 12.74
C PHE A 65 0.80 11.03 12.47
N SER A 66 0.82 9.82 13.06
CA SER A 66 1.84 8.82 12.72
C SER A 66 1.76 8.36 11.26
N VAL A 67 0.56 8.40 10.66
CA VAL A 67 0.33 7.92 9.29
C VAL A 67 1.01 8.80 8.23
N PRO A 68 0.80 10.13 8.17
CA PRO A 68 1.49 10.96 7.19
C PRO A 68 3.01 11.04 7.47
N LEU A 69 3.42 11.04 8.74
CA LEU A 69 4.85 11.00 9.08
C LEU A 69 5.52 9.72 8.59
N MET A 70 4.83 8.58 8.72
CA MET A 70 5.28 7.30 8.16
C MET A 70 5.47 7.40 6.64
N GLY A 71 4.55 8.06 5.91
CA GLY A 71 4.68 8.31 4.47
C GLY A 71 5.87 9.18 4.11
N VAL A 72 6.16 10.24 4.88
CA VAL A 72 7.36 11.07 4.69
C VAL A 72 8.63 10.22 4.84
N ILE A 73 8.72 9.38 5.87
CA ILE A 73 9.88 8.51 6.11
C ILE A 73 10.05 7.52 4.96
N ALA A 74 8.97 6.86 4.53
CA ALA A 74 9.02 5.91 3.42
C ALA A 74 9.43 6.59 2.10
N SER A 75 8.91 7.78 1.84
CA SER A 75 9.21 8.60 0.66
C SER A 75 10.69 8.99 0.61
N LEU A 76 11.26 9.44 1.75
CA LEU A 76 12.69 9.76 1.85
C LEU A 76 13.56 8.54 1.55
N ILE A 77 13.20 7.36 2.06
CA ILE A 77 13.93 6.11 1.77
C ILE A 77 13.80 5.75 0.29
N LYS A 78 12.61 5.89 -0.32
CA LYS A 78 12.42 5.66 -1.76
C LYS A 78 13.28 6.59 -2.62
N LEU A 79 13.41 7.86 -2.22
CA LEU A 79 14.27 8.83 -2.91
C LEU A 79 15.76 8.50 -2.83
N MET A 80 16.21 7.70 -1.84
CA MET A 80 17.60 7.27 -1.78
C MET A 80 18.02 6.46 -3.03
N VAL A 81 17.06 5.86 -3.76
CA VAL A 81 17.32 5.21 -5.05
C VAL A 81 17.91 6.18 -6.09
N ALA A 82 17.63 7.48 -5.98
CA ALA A 82 18.15 8.51 -6.87
C ALA A 82 19.69 8.62 -6.83
N PHE A 83 20.33 8.27 -5.71
CA PHE A 83 21.79 8.24 -5.60
C PHE A 83 22.43 7.17 -6.51
N PHE A 84 21.68 6.14 -6.89
CA PHE A 84 22.16 5.04 -7.73
C PHE A 84 21.71 5.15 -9.19
N VAL A 85 20.51 5.70 -9.43
CA VAL A 85 19.85 5.68 -10.75
C VAL A 85 19.63 7.08 -11.34
N ARG A 86 20.13 8.13 -10.67
CA ARG A 86 19.90 9.56 -10.95
C ARG A 86 18.48 10.03 -10.59
N PHE A 87 18.32 11.34 -10.47
CA PHE A 87 17.05 11.96 -10.10
C PHE A 87 16.14 12.13 -11.34
N ILE A 88 15.42 11.06 -11.69
CA ILE A 88 14.53 10.99 -12.87
C ILE A 88 13.06 10.76 -12.46
N PRO A 89 12.07 11.04 -13.32
CA PRO A 89 10.65 10.92 -12.98
C PRO A 89 10.24 9.54 -12.45
N SER A 90 10.82 8.47 -12.97
CA SER A 90 10.57 7.10 -12.49
C SER A 90 11.08 6.83 -11.07
N VAL A 91 11.92 7.71 -10.50
CA VAL A 91 12.42 7.62 -9.12
C VAL A 91 11.64 8.54 -8.19
N TYR A 92 11.42 9.81 -8.55
CA TYR A 92 10.75 10.75 -7.65
C TYR A 92 9.22 10.68 -7.69
N ASN A 93 8.58 10.24 -8.80
CA ASN A 93 7.12 10.09 -8.85
C ASN A 93 6.60 9.07 -7.82
N PRO A 94 7.18 7.85 -7.69
CA PRO A 94 6.79 6.93 -6.63
C PRO A 94 6.90 7.56 -5.22
N ALA A 95 7.94 8.35 -4.97
CA ALA A 95 8.11 9.02 -3.68
C ALA A 95 7.00 10.05 -3.39
N ILE A 96 6.52 10.77 -4.42
CA ILE A 96 5.36 11.66 -4.31
C ILE A 96 4.10 10.84 -4.01
N TYR A 97 3.89 9.73 -4.73
CA TYR A 97 2.69 8.90 -4.56
C TYR A 97 2.61 8.25 -3.18
N ILE A 98 3.73 7.85 -2.58
CA ILE A 98 3.80 7.40 -1.17
C ILE A 98 3.22 8.46 -0.21
N ILE A 99 3.55 9.74 -0.41
CA ILE A 99 3.00 10.82 0.42
C ILE A 99 1.49 10.92 0.21
N VAL A 100 1.02 10.89 -1.04
CA VAL A 100 -0.41 10.94 -1.37
C VAL A 100 -1.17 9.77 -0.74
N GLU A 101 -0.66 8.54 -0.84
CA GLU A 101 -1.24 7.35 -0.20
C GLU A 101 -1.43 7.54 1.30
N SER A 102 -0.41 8.08 1.96
CA SER A 102 -0.45 8.33 3.40
C SER A 102 -1.46 9.40 3.80
N LEU A 103 -1.64 10.44 2.98
CA LEU A 103 -2.62 11.50 3.21
C LEU A 103 -4.05 11.00 2.97
N CYS A 104 -4.28 10.21 1.92
CA CYS A 104 -5.57 9.58 1.67
C CYS A 104 -5.98 8.65 2.81
N MET A 105 -5.05 7.82 3.30
CA MET A 105 -5.30 6.94 4.45
C MET A 105 -5.50 7.72 5.75
N PHE A 106 -4.72 8.78 5.98
CA PHE A 106 -4.91 9.69 7.11
C PHE A 106 -6.34 10.27 7.13
N GLY A 107 -6.82 10.80 6.00
CA GLY A 107 -8.16 11.34 5.88
C GLY A 107 -9.23 10.27 6.13
N ALA A 108 -9.08 9.09 5.54
CA ALA A 108 -10.02 7.98 5.72
C ALA A 108 -10.09 7.51 7.18
N LEU A 109 -8.95 7.41 7.88
CA LEU A 109 -8.91 7.04 9.29
C LEU A 109 -9.49 8.14 10.20
N ALA A 110 -9.32 9.42 9.85
CA ALA A 110 -9.89 10.55 10.57
C ALA A 110 -11.42 10.49 10.62
N ILE A 111 -12.05 10.04 9.54
CA ILE A 111 -13.51 9.95 9.38
C ILE A 111 -14.06 8.69 10.08
N PHE A 112 -13.56 7.51 9.71
CA PHE A 112 -14.21 6.26 10.12
C PHE A 112 -13.77 5.73 11.49
N LYS A 113 -12.54 6.07 11.91
CA LYS A 113 -11.93 5.67 13.20
C LYS A 113 -12.19 4.19 13.54
N PRO A 114 -11.76 3.24 12.70
CA PRO A 114 -12.01 1.82 12.92
C PRO A 114 -11.37 1.34 14.24
N LYS A 115 -12.11 0.54 15.01
CA LYS A 115 -11.62 -0.09 16.25
C LYS A 115 -11.11 -1.51 16.01
N ASP A 116 -11.78 -2.24 15.13
CA ASP A 116 -11.50 -3.63 14.81
C ASP A 116 -10.92 -3.78 13.41
N VAL A 117 -10.05 -4.78 13.23
CA VAL A 117 -9.37 -5.03 11.95
C VAL A 117 -10.36 -5.44 10.86
N LEU A 118 -11.30 -6.33 11.19
CA LEU A 118 -12.36 -6.75 10.28
C LEU A 118 -13.67 -6.08 10.67
N SER A 119 -13.82 -4.81 10.30
CA SER A 119 -15.06 -4.06 10.50
C SER A 119 -15.48 -3.36 9.22
N LEU A 120 -16.77 -3.06 9.09
CA LEU A 120 -17.28 -2.21 8.00
C LEU A 120 -16.58 -0.85 7.95
N ARG A 121 -16.17 -0.33 9.11
CA ARG A 121 -15.40 0.93 9.19
C ARG A 121 -14.01 0.78 8.59
N THR A 122 -13.34 -0.34 8.81
CA THR A 122 -12.02 -0.61 8.19
C THR A 122 -12.15 -0.78 6.68
N LEU A 123 -13.16 -1.51 6.24
CA LEU A 123 -13.46 -1.65 4.81
C LEU A 123 -13.76 -0.30 4.18
N ALA A 124 -14.60 0.53 4.82
CA ALA A 124 -14.89 1.88 4.36
C ALA A 124 -13.64 2.77 4.31
N SER A 125 -12.74 2.69 5.31
CA SER A 125 -11.46 3.40 5.28
C SER A 125 -10.61 3.01 4.07
N ILE A 126 -10.50 1.72 3.75
CA ILE A 126 -9.74 1.24 2.60
C ILE A 126 -10.36 1.71 1.29
N ILE A 127 -11.67 1.57 1.13
CA ILE A 127 -12.40 1.99 -0.09
C ILE A 127 -12.20 3.49 -0.33
N VAL A 128 -12.40 4.31 0.70
CA VAL A 128 -12.25 5.77 0.60
C VAL A 128 -10.81 6.16 0.34
N ALA A 129 -9.85 5.61 1.08
CA ALA A 129 -8.43 5.90 0.87
C ALA A 129 -7.99 5.54 -0.56
N ASN A 130 -8.35 4.35 -1.05
CA ASN A 130 -7.97 3.90 -2.38
C ASN A 130 -8.62 4.76 -3.48
N THR A 131 -9.91 5.08 -3.33
CA THR A 131 -10.63 5.92 -4.29
C THR A 131 -10.03 7.32 -4.35
N LEU A 132 -9.74 7.92 -3.19
CA LEU A 132 -9.09 9.22 -3.12
C LEU A 132 -7.69 9.18 -3.75
N TYR A 133 -6.93 8.12 -3.49
CA TYR A 133 -5.62 7.96 -4.10
C TYR A 133 -5.71 7.88 -5.63
N GLN A 134 -6.61 7.07 -6.19
CA GLN A 134 -6.75 6.95 -7.65
C GLN A 134 -7.19 8.28 -8.28
N ALA A 135 -8.08 9.02 -7.62
CA ALA A 135 -8.47 10.36 -8.06
C ALA A 135 -7.29 11.33 -8.02
N SER A 136 -6.54 11.38 -6.91
CA SER A 136 -5.35 12.22 -6.78
C SER A 136 -4.27 11.85 -7.80
N PHE A 137 -4.05 10.56 -8.05
CA PHE A 137 -3.13 10.06 -9.06
C PHE A 137 -3.48 10.57 -10.46
N LEU A 138 -4.76 10.52 -10.84
CA LEU A 138 -5.24 11.04 -12.12
C LEU A 138 -5.01 12.54 -12.23
N LEU A 139 -5.38 13.31 -11.21
CA LEU A 139 -5.22 14.76 -11.19
C LEU A 139 -3.74 15.17 -11.30
N ILE A 140 -2.85 14.47 -10.60
CA ILE A 140 -1.41 14.68 -10.69
C ILE A 140 -0.90 14.31 -12.10
N LYS A 141 -1.35 13.20 -12.68
CA LYS A 141 -0.96 12.85 -14.06
C LYS A 141 -1.42 13.91 -15.07
N MET A 142 -2.62 14.45 -14.91
CA MET A 142 -3.13 15.52 -15.75
C MET A 142 -2.28 16.79 -15.66
N SER A 143 -1.88 17.19 -14.44
CA SER A 143 -1.02 18.37 -14.25
C SER A 143 0.40 18.18 -14.82
N MET A 144 0.86 16.94 -14.93
CA MET A 144 2.15 16.57 -15.54
C MET A 144 2.08 16.37 -17.06
N GLY A 145 1.02 16.84 -17.74
CA GLY A 145 0.87 16.73 -19.20
C GLY A 145 0.24 15.42 -19.67
N GLY A 146 -0.31 14.61 -18.76
CA GLY A 146 -1.12 13.44 -19.11
C GLY A 146 -2.49 13.81 -19.70
N THR A 147 -3.23 12.79 -20.14
CA THR A 147 -4.56 12.98 -20.74
C THR A 147 -5.52 13.72 -19.81
N ASN A 148 -6.03 14.87 -20.26
CA ASN A 148 -7.10 15.58 -19.55
C ASN A 148 -8.41 14.78 -19.67
N ILE A 149 -8.82 14.13 -18.58
CA ILE A 149 -10.00 13.26 -18.55
C ILE A 149 -11.32 14.03 -18.74
N PHE A 150 -11.32 15.35 -18.59
CA PHE A 150 -12.49 16.21 -18.79
C PHE A 150 -12.58 16.78 -20.21
N ALA A 151 -11.58 16.54 -21.06
CA ALA A 151 -11.54 17.11 -22.41
C ALA A 151 -12.53 16.44 -23.37
N SER A 152 -12.91 15.18 -23.13
CA SER A 152 -13.89 14.46 -23.95
C SER A 152 -14.43 13.22 -23.22
N GLN A 153 -15.60 12.75 -23.66
CA GLN A 153 -16.15 11.47 -23.19
C GLN A 153 -15.20 10.29 -23.48
N ALA A 154 -14.51 10.30 -24.61
CA ALA A 154 -13.52 9.27 -24.94
C ALA A 154 -12.35 9.28 -23.95
N ALA A 155 -11.85 10.45 -23.54
CA ALA A 155 -10.80 10.57 -22.53
C ALA A 155 -11.30 10.09 -21.15
N TRP A 156 -12.54 10.42 -20.79
CA TRP A 156 -13.18 9.92 -19.58
C TRP A 156 -13.27 8.40 -19.56
N ILE A 157 -13.80 7.77 -20.61
CA ILE A 157 -13.95 6.30 -20.68
C ILE A 157 -12.58 5.60 -20.67
N ASN A 158 -11.64 6.07 -21.50
CA ASN A 158 -10.35 5.40 -21.67
C ASN A 158 -9.40 5.54 -20.47
N VAL A 159 -9.51 6.65 -19.73
CA VAL A 159 -8.61 6.97 -18.62
C VAL A 159 -9.37 7.12 -17.31
N GLY A 160 -10.37 7.99 -17.23
CA GLY A 160 -11.15 8.23 -16.02
C GLY A 160 -11.78 6.94 -15.45
N GLU A 161 -12.66 6.29 -16.23
CA GLU A 161 -13.36 5.07 -15.81
C GLU A 161 -12.39 3.92 -15.54
N LYS A 162 -11.35 3.79 -16.37
CA LYS A 162 -10.32 2.77 -16.22
C LYS A 162 -9.63 2.84 -14.85
N TYR A 163 -9.28 4.03 -14.36
CA TYR A 163 -8.63 4.18 -13.06
C TYR A 163 -9.64 4.23 -11.90
N LEU A 164 -10.70 5.04 -12.01
CA LEU A 164 -11.64 5.27 -10.90
C LEU A 164 -12.61 4.11 -10.65
N PHE A 165 -12.94 3.32 -11.67
CA PHE A 165 -13.80 2.15 -11.53
C PHE A 165 -12.99 0.87 -11.63
N LYS A 166 -12.38 0.59 -12.78
CA LYS A 166 -11.76 -0.73 -13.00
C LYS A 166 -10.59 -0.98 -12.04
N PHE A 167 -9.60 -0.08 -11.99
CA PHE A 167 -8.44 -0.28 -11.11
C PHE A 167 -8.76 -0.11 -9.65
N ASN A 168 -9.61 0.85 -9.31
CA ASN A 168 -10.05 1.05 -7.95
C ASN A 168 -10.74 -0.21 -7.40
N CYS A 169 -11.69 -0.81 -8.15
CA CYS A 169 -12.35 -2.04 -7.76
C CYS A 169 -11.36 -3.21 -7.60
N VAL A 170 -10.44 -3.39 -8.55
CA VAL A 170 -9.42 -4.44 -8.47
C VAL A 170 -8.53 -4.23 -7.23
N ALA A 171 -7.99 -3.04 -7.02
CA ALA A 171 -7.14 -2.75 -5.88
C ALA A 171 -7.87 -2.93 -4.52
N ILE A 172 -9.15 -2.54 -4.43
CA ILE A 172 -9.97 -2.77 -3.24
C ILE A 172 -10.16 -4.28 -3.00
N LEU A 173 -10.51 -5.04 -4.04
CA LEU A 173 -10.69 -6.49 -3.95
C LEU A 173 -9.40 -7.19 -3.50
N TYR A 174 -8.26 -6.83 -4.09
CA TYR A 174 -6.96 -7.37 -3.68
C TYR A 174 -6.61 -6.99 -2.25
N THR A 175 -6.82 -5.73 -1.85
CA THR A 175 -6.57 -5.29 -0.47
C THR A 175 -7.40 -6.10 0.53
N PHE A 176 -8.68 -6.31 0.22
CA PHE A 176 -9.59 -7.06 1.06
C PHE A 176 -9.25 -8.56 1.10
N ALA A 177 -8.97 -9.17 -0.06
CA ALA A 177 -8.62 -10.59 -0.16
C ALA A 177 -7.31 -10.91 0.60
N VAL A 178 -6.27 -10.10 0.37
CA VAL A 178 -4.97 -10.24 1.05
C VAL A 178 -5.15 -10.03 2.56
N GLY A 179 -5.84 -8.95 2.96
CA GLY A 179 -6.09 -8.65 4.37
C GLY A 179 -6.87 -9.75 5.09
N SER A 180 -7.92 -10.27 4.45
CA SER A 180 -8.76 -11.35 4.99
C SER A 180 -8.00 -12.67 5.11
N THR A 181 -7.17 -12.99 4.11
CA THR A 181 -6.31 -14.19 4.12
C THR A 181 -5.29 -14.13 5.25
N ILE A 182 -4.59 -13.01 5.41
CA ILE A 182 -3.63 -12.80 6.51
C ILE A 182 -4.33 -12.95 7.86
N TYR A 183 -5.49 -12.31 8.02
CA TYR A 183 -6.26 -12.42 9.26
C TYR A 183 -6.67 -13.88 9.53
N GLY A 184 -7.17 -14.59 8.53
CA GLY A 184 -7.60 -15.99 8.63
C GLY A 184 -6.45 -16.91 9.05
N ILE A 185 -5.28 -16.78 8.41
CA ILE A 185 -4.07 -17.54 8.76
C ILE A 185 -3.67 -17.26 10.21
N LEU A 186 -3.58 -15.99 10.62
CA LEU A 186 -3.22 -15.64 11.98
C LEU A 186 -4.21 -16.15 13.03
N HIS A 187 -5.50 -16.14 12.70
CA HIS A 187 -6.55 -16.67 13.58
C HIS A 187 -6.47 -18.20 13.72
N LEU A 188 -6.26 -18.90 12.61
CA LEU A 188 -6.07 -20.36 12.60
C LEU A 188 -4.85 -20.77 13.43
N LEU A 189 -3.70 -20.09 13.23
CA LEU A 189 -2.47 -20.36 13.97
C LEU A 189 -2.64 -20.16 15.48
N ARG A 190 -3.41 -19.13 15.90
CA ARG A 190 -3.78 -18.93 17.31
C ARG A 190 -4.66 -20.07 17.83
N LYS A 191 -5.69 -20.48 17.08
CA LYS A 191 -6.64 -21.52 17.49
C LYS A 191 -5.97 -22.89 17.61
N LEU A 192 -5.04 -23.21 16.72
CA LEU A 192 -4.25 -24.45 16.76
C LEU A 192 -3.27 -24.50 17.94
N ASN A 193 -3.27 -23.49 18.81
CA ASN A 193 -2.30 -23.33 19.90
C ASN A 193 -0.86 -23.50 19.40
N PHE A 194 -0.66 -23.16 18.12
CA PHE A 194 0.60 -23.33 17.43
C PHE A 194 1.52 -22.28 18.02
N LYS A 195 2.19 -22.67 19.11
CA LYS A 195 3.23 -21.87 19.74
C LYS A 195 4.37 -21.85 18.74
N PHE A 196 4.34 -20.85 17.86
CA PHE A 196 5.57 -20.38 17.24
C PHE A 196 6.57 -20.24 18.39
N LYS A 197 7.65 -21.04 18.40
CA LYS A 197 8.86 -20.80 19.24
C LYS A 197 9.59 -19.53 18.78
N PHE A 198 8.82 -18.55 18.33
CA PHE A 198 9.19 -17.50 17.41
C PHE A 198 8.31 -16.30 17.77
N ASP A 199 8.97 -15.24 18.20
CA ASP A 199 8.32 -14.03 18.67
C ASP A 199 7.56 -13.35 17.52
N PHE A 200 6.23 -13.40 17.54
CA PHE A 200 5.37 -12.77 16.52
C PHE A 200 5.59 -11.26 16.40
N ASN A 201 6.05 -10.59 17.47
CA ASN A 201 6.44 -9.17 17.40
C ASN A 201 7.78 -8.98 16.67
N LYS A 202 8.66 -9.99 16.62
CA LYS A 202 9.86 -9.97 15.77
C LYS A 202 9.54 -10.28 14.31
N ILE A 203 8.54 -11.12 14.03
CA ILE A 203 8.15 -11.54 12.68
C ILE A 203 7.40 -10.43 11.92
N ILE A 204 6.39 -9.79 12.53
CA ILE A 204 5.67 -8.68 11.86
C ILE A 204 6.60 -7.49 11.56
N ASN A 205 7.69 -7.36 12.33
CA ASN A 205 8.73 -6.35 12.15
C ASN A 205 9.98 -6.88 11.43
N SER A 206 9.96 -8.11 10.92
CA SER A 206 11.07 -8.73 10.22
C SER A 206 10.94 -8.51 8.70
N PRO A 207 11.98 -7.99 8.02
CA PRO A 207 12.02 -7.85 6.57
C PRO A 207 11.73 -9.17 5.83
N ILE A 208 12.05 -10.31 6.45
CA ILE A 208 11.87 -11.66 5.90
C ILE A 208 10.38 -12.01 5.81
N THR A 209 9.56 -11.58 6.77
CA THR A 209 8.12 -11.85 6.77
C THR A 209 7.39 -10.99 5.75
N ALA A 210 7.80 -9.73 5.61
CA ALA A 210 7.32 -8.86 4.53
C ALA A 210 7.67 -9.45 3.16
N ALA A 211 8.90 -9.95 2.99
CA ALA A 211 9.32 -10.66 1.78
C ALA A 211 8.53 -11.97 1.55
N THR A 212 8.27 -12.75 2.60
CA THR A 212 7.50 -14.01 2.50
C THR A 212 6.04 -13.76 2.14
N LEU A 213 5.40 -12.74 2.73
CA LEU A 213 4.05 -12.31 2.36
C LEU A 213 4.00 -11.79 0.92
N SER A 214 5.04 -11.10 0.48
CA SER A 214 5.18 -10.64 -0.90
C SER A 214 5.33 -11.82 -1.87
N ILE A 215 6.12 -12.83 -1.51
CA ILE A 215 6.28 -14.07 -2.29
C ILE A 215 4.97 -14.84 -2.37
N VAL A 216 4.21 -14.94 -1.26
CA VAL A 216 2.90 -15.61 -1.25
C VAL A 216 1.87 -14.83 -2.06
N ALA A 217 1.88 -13.50 -2.01
CA ALA A 217 1.01 -12.66 -2.83
C ALA A 217 1.37 -12.76 -4.33
N ILE A 218 2.66 -12.78 -4.66
CA ILE A 218 3.16 -13.01 -6.02
C ILE A 218 2.75 -14.42 -6.49
N ALA A 219 2.96 -15.45 -5.68
CA ALA A 219 2.61 -16.83 -6.00
C ALA A 219 1.10 -16.99 -6.22
N ALA A 220 0.26 -16.44 -5.34
CA ALA A 220 -1.19 -16.47 -5.49
C ALA A 220 -1.67 -15.73 -6.76
N THR A 221 -0.99 -14.65 -7.13
CA THR A 221 -1.29 -13.90 -8.36
C THR A 221 -0.87 -14.69 -9.62
N LEU A 222 0.25 -15.42 -9.55
CA LEU A 222 0.70 -16.32 -10.62
C LEU A 222 -0.24 -17.50 -10.81
N THR A 223 -0.76 -18.12 -9.74
CA THR A 223 -1.74 -19.21 -9.87
C THR A 223 -3.07 -18.75 -10.45
N LEU A 224 -3.48 -17.50 -10.20
CA LEU A 224 -4.69 -16.90 -10.78
C LEU A 224 -4.52 -16.49 -12.25
N SER A 225 -3.30 -16.27 -12.72
CA SER A 225 -3.01 -16.00 -14.15
C SER A 225 -2.92 -17.26 -15.02
N LEU A 226 -2.98 -18.45 -14.41
CA LEU A 226 -2.94 -19.76 -15.07
C LEU A 226 -4.33 -20.41 -15.24
N ILE A 227 -5.39 -19.66 -14.91
CA ILE A 227 -6.81 -20.02 -15.10
C ILE A 227 -7.41 -18.99 -16.06
#